data_AF-A0A352RFQ7-F1
#
_entry.id   AF-A0A352RFQ7-F1
#
_cell.length_a   1.000
_cell.length_b   1.000
_cell.length_c   1.000
_cell.angle_alpha   90.00
_cell.angle_beta   90.00
_cell.angle_gamma   90.00
#
_symmetry.space_group_name_H-M   'P 1'
#
loop_
_entity.id
_entity.type
_entity.pdbx_description
1 polymer ?
#
loop_
_entity_poly.entity_id
_entity_poly.type
_entity_poly.pdbx_seq_one_letter_code
_entity_poly.pdbx_strand_id
1 'polypeptide(L)' 'FFDKDGNYNVKEWMSKLKKIASNKDPVIIICRSGRRSRIVANFLDQKEHYTTVFHATDGIISWIDFKNKTVVPD' A
#
# COMPACT_ATOMS: atom_id res chain seq x y z
N PHE A 1 4.59 0.22 -6.12
CA PHE A 1 3.90 -0.81 -6.89
C PHE A 1 3.63 -0.31 -8.30
N PHE A 2 2.70 0.62 -8.48
CA PHE A 2 2.40 1.24 -9.77
C PHE A 2 3.25 2.50 -10.02
N ASP A 3 3.68 2.71 -11.27
CA ASP A 3 4.22 3.98 -11.72
C ASP A 3 3.10 4.98 -12.12
N LYS A 4 3.49 6.09 -12.77
CA LYS A 4 2.56 7.14 -13.22
C LYS A 4 1.63 6.70 -14.37
N ASP A 5 2.09 5.74 -15.18
CA ASP A 5 1.37 5.22 -16.35
C ASP A 5 0.56 3.96 -16.01
N GLY A 6 0.72 3.44 -14.78
CA GLY A 6 0.02 2.27 -14.27
C GLY A 6 0.79 0.96 -14.45
N ASN A 7 2.03 0.98 -14.95
CA ASN A 7 2.86 -0.22 -15.02
C ASN A 7 3.35 -0.61 -13.62
N TYR A 8 3.68 -1.90 -13.46
CA TYR A 8 4.18 -2.42 -12.19
C TYR A 8 5.16 -3.58 -12.39
N ASN A 9 6.13 -3.69 -11.49
CA ASN A 9 7.07 -4.81 -11.41
C ASN A 9 6.90 -5.52 -10.06
N VAL A 10 6.16 -6.64 -10.07
CA VAL A 10 5.84 -7.39 -8.86
C VAL A 10 7.10 -7.92 -8.17
N LYS A 11 8.02 -8.50 -8.94
CA LYS A 11 9.23 -9.15 -8.39
C LYS A 11 10.11 -8.14 -7.65
N GLU A 12 10.36 -6.99 -8.27
CA GLU A 12 11.16 -5.93 -7.67
C GLU A 12 10.47 -5.37 -6.42
N TRP A 13 9.16 -5.11 -6.52
CA TRP A 13 8.41 -4.55 -5.41
C TRP A 13 8.35 -5.50 -4.20
N MET A 14 8.11 -6.80 -4.42
CA MET A 14 8.11 -7.81 -3.35
C MET A 14 9.48 -7.95 -2.70
N SER A 15 10.57 -7.86 -3.48
CA SER A 15 11.93 -7.86 -2.93
C SER A 15 12.18 -6.70 -1.97
N LYS A 16 11.62 -5.51 -2.27
CA LYS A 16 11.70 -4.34 -1.37
C LYS A 16 10.80 -4.51 -0.14
N LEU A 17 9.56 -4.95 -0.33
CA LEU A 17 8.60 -5.12 0.77
C LEU A 17 9.09 -6.14 1.81
N LYS A 18 9.61 -7.30 1.37
CA LYS A 18 10.11 -8.36 2.27
C LYS A 18 11.30 -7.94 3.13
N LYS A 19 11.98 -6.84 2.79
CA LYS A 19 13.04 -6.24 3.63
C LYS A 19 12.47 -5.34 4.75
N ILE A 20 11.21 -4.93 4.63
CA ILE A 20 10.54 -4.01 5.56
C ILE A 20 9.58 -4.79 6.47
N ALA A 21 8.81 -5.71 5.91
CA ALA A 21 7.80 -6.49 6.61
C ALA A 21 7.72 -7.91 6.05
N SER A 22 7.74 -8.90 6.94
CA SER A 22 7.45 -10.29 6.60
C SER A 22 5.97 -10.47 6.27
N ASN A 23 5.59 -11.63 5.74
CA ASN A 23 4.19 -11.95 5.45
C ASN A 23 3.32 -12.16 6.70
N LYS A 24 3.93 -12.22 7.89
CA LYS A 24 3.22 -12.34 9.18
C LYS A 24 3.00 -10.98 9.85
N ASP A 25 3.76 -9.96 9.43
CA ASP A 25 3.65 -8.63 10.00
C ASP A 25 2.41 -7.93 9.43
N PRO A 26 1.60 -7.25 10.26
CA PRO A 26 0.47 -6.50 9.78
C PRO A 26 0.95 -5.30 8.95
N VAL A 27 0.39 -5.14 7.75
CA VAL A 27 0.73 -4.04 6.86
C VAL A 27 -0.53 -3.27 6.44
N ILE A 28 -0.39 -1.95 6.31
CA ILE A 28 -1.41 -1.09 5.68
C ILE A 28 -0.84 -0.44 4.43
N ILE A 29 -1.55 -0.55 3.32
CA ILE A 29 -1.18 0.07 2.05
C ILE A 29 -2.02 1.34 1.83
N ILE A 30 -1.36 2.45 1.52
CA ILE A 30 -2.01 3.73 1.25
C ILE A 30 -1.67 4.21 -0.17
N CYS A 31 -2.65 4.84 -0.82
CA CYS A 31 -2.48 5.54 -2.10
C CYS A 31 -3.28 6.85 -2.08
N ARG A 32 -3.37 7.55 -3.22
CA ARG A 32 -4.09 8.83 -3.32
C ARG A 32 -5.56 8.76 -2.83
N SER A 33 -6.35 7.86 -3.43
CA SER A 33 -7.81 7.76 -3.22
C SER A 33 -8.29 6.33 -2.92
N GLY A 34 -7.40 5.49 -2.40
CA GLY A 34 -7.70 4.10 -2.01
C GLY A 34 -7.81 3.06 -3.14
N ARG A 35 -8.12 3.46 -4.39
CA ARG A 35 -8.33 2.51 -5.50
C ARG A 35 -7.13 1.60 -5.78
N ARG A 36 -5.91 2.17 -5.84
CA ARG A 36 -4.69 1.41 -6.12
C ARG A 36 -4.25 0.56 -4.93
N SER A 37 -4.36 1.08 -3.71
CA SER A 37 -3.99 0.34 -2.51
C SER A 37 -4.88 -0.86 -2.28
N ARG A 38 -6.19 -0.79 -2.61
CA ARG A 38 -7.08 -1.96 -2.61
C ARG A 38 -6.59 -3.09 -3.51
N ILE A 39 -6.14 -2.79 -4.73
CA ILE A 39 -5.62 -3.80 -5.67
C ILE A 39 -4.38 -4.49 -5.08
N VAL A 40 -3.46 -3.70 -4.51
CA VAL A 40 -2.23 -4.24 -3.90
C VAL A 40 -2.54 -5.05 -2.65
N ALA A 41 -3.47 -4.61 -1.81
CA ALA A 41 -3.86 -5.33 -0.60
C ALA A 41 -4.46 -6.71 -0.94
N ASN A 42 -5.38 -6.77 -1.91
CA ASN A 42 -5.93 -8.03 -2.39
C ASN A 42 -4.85 -8.94 -2.99
N PHE A 43 -3.89 -8.36 -3.73
CA PHE A 43 -2.77 -9.14 -4.27
C PHE A 43 -1.92 -9.76 -3.14
N LEU A 44 -1.58 -8.98 -2.11
CA LEU A 44 -0.78 -9.47 -0.97
C LEU A 44 -1.49 -10.59 -0.20
N ASP A 45 -2.79 -10.41 0.06
CA ASP A 45 -3.64 -11.39 0.74
C ASP A 45 -3.78 -12.68 -0.10
N GLN A 46 -4.22 -12.54 -1.35
CA GLN A 46 -4.64 -13.68 -2.18
C GLN A 46 -3.50 -14.39 -2.91
N LYS A 47 -2.38 -13.70 -3.18
CA LYS A 47 -1.29 -14.23 -4.01
C LYS A 47 0.03 -14.38 -3.26
N GLU A 48 0.32 -13.51 -2.30
CA GLU A 48 1.58 -13.54 -1.55
C GLU A 48 1.41 -14.04 -0.11
N HIS A 49 0.18 -14.43 0.28
CA HIS A 49 -0.16 -15.04 1.57
C HIS A 49 0.26 -14.21 2.79
N TYR A 50 0.07 -12.89 2.71
CA TYR A 50 0.19 -12.03 3.89
C TYR A 50 -1.01 -12.25 4.81
N THR A 51 -0.75 -12.47 6.11
CA THR A 51 -1.81 -12.87 7.06
C THR A 51 -2.73 -11.72 7.46
N THR A 52 -2.20 -10.50 7.48
CA THR A 52 -2.94 -9.31 7.93
C THR A 52 -2.59 -8.12 7.04
N VAL A 53 -3.50 -7.78 6.12
CA VAL A 53 -3.32 -6.68 5.16
C VAL A 53 -4.52 -5.75 5.21
N PHE A 54 -4.25 -4.47 5.39
CA PHE A 54 -5.24 -3.40 5.31
C PHE A 54 -4.93 -2.48 4.13
N HIS A 55 -5.93 -1.73 3.68
CA HIS A 55 -5.71 -0.55 2.86
C HIS A 55 -6.48 0.64 3.41
N ALA A 56 -5.90 1.84 3.29
CA ALA A 56 -6.65 3.06 3.54
C ALA A 56 -7.73 3.21 2.45
N THR A 57 -9.00 3.01 2.82
CA THR A 57 -10.14 2.90 1.88
C THR A 57 -10.31 4.12 0.99
N ASP A 58 -10.12 5.33 1.54
CA ASP A 58 -10.25 6.59 0.80
C ASP A 58 -8.89 7.27 0.55
N GLY A 59 -7.81 6.56 0.83
CA GLY A 59 -6.44 7.01 0.61
C GLY A 59 -6.01 8.19 1.49
N ILE A 60 -4.88 8.79 1.11
CA ILE A 60 -4.28 9.93 1.83
C ILE A 60 -5.11 11.20 1.72
N ILE A 61 -5.96 11.34 0.69
CA ILE A 61 -6.88 12.49 0.57
C ILE A 61 -7.78 12.57 1.81
N SER A 62 -8.45 11.47 2.14
CA SER A 62 -9.32 11.43 3.32
C SER A 62 -8.54 11.67 4.63
N TRP A 63 -7.34 11.11 4.75
CA TRP A 63 -6.47 11.38 5.90
C TRP A 63 -6.21 12.89 6.10
N ILE A 64 -5.92 13.60 5.01
CA ILE A 64 -5.71 15.06 5.00
C ILE A 64 -7.03 15.81 5.28
N ASP A 65 -8.14 15.39 4.68
CA ASP A 65 -9.46 16.02 4.87
C ASP A 65 -9.93 15.94 6.33
N PHE A 66 -9.61 14.84 7.02
CA PHE A 66 -9.80 14.68 8.46
C PHE A 66 -8.82 15.50 9.32
N LYS A 67 -7.97 16.32 8.71
CA LYS A 67 -6.96 17.16 9.37
C LYS A 67 -5.98 16.36 10.23
N ASN A 68 -5.73 15.11 9.87
CA ASN A 68 -4.71 14.31 10.53
C ASN A 68 -3.31 14.85 10.19
N LYS A 69 -2.34 14.57 11.06
CA LYS A 69 -0.97 15.03 10.87
C LYS A 69 -0.35 14.44 9.60
N THR A 70 0.34 15.28 8.85
CA THR A 70 1.19 14.89 7.71
C THR A 70 2.56 15.55 7.87
N VAL A 71 3.57 14.96 7.24
CA VAL A 71 4.89 15.59 7.10
C VAL A 71 4.99 16.11 5.68
N VAL A 72 5.27 17.41 5.53
CA VAL A 72 5.60 17.99 4.22
C VAL A 72 7.04 17.57 3.92
N PRO A 73 7.33 16.97 2.75
CA PRO A 73 8.69 16.63 2.37
C PRO A 73 9.58 17.88 2.34
N ASP A 74 10.85 17.73 2.74
CA ASP A 74 11.90 18.74 2.56
C ASP A 74 12.14 19.06 1.08
#